data_AF-A0A8S1EAB7-F1
#
_entry.id   AF-A0A8S1EAB7-F1
#
_cell.length_a   1.000
_cell.length_b   1.000
_cell.length_c   1.000
_cell.angle_alpha   90.00
_cell.angle_beta   90.00
_cell.angle_gamma   90.00
#
_symmetry.space_group_name_H-M   'P 1'
#
loop_
_entity.id
_entity.type
_entity.pdbx_description
1 polymer ?
#
loop_
_entity_poly.entity_id
_entity_poly.type
_entity_poly.pdbx_seq_one_letter_code
_entity_poly.pdbx_strand_id
1 'polypeptide(L)'
;MEETPASSSQILSQFDNEEDDENEEYVTPDAVIKRMTQWWQNEMASPCLLPTQMELVDILLDQIQGMEENIGRQKDKVQLRISIHKMELQRISFMTSDYIRCRLRKIEANPRSVIEEHQKRLEEGFLKRQPELLSESELKFAKEYADAEAQLFGKTVLGFMPAALQKIPVPMDDLSTEFSFIRVLEDNVENVSVPDWSDPNSEVILEMTKNSIHLIPFSSIRHLVEEGKIELL
;
A
#
# COMPACT_ATOMS: atom_id res chain seq x y z
N MET A 1 18.65 46.94 57.01
CA MET A 1 18.06 47.51 55.79
C MET A 1 18.75 46.82 54.64
N GLU A 2 18.02 45.86 54.08
CA GLU A 2 18.38 45.01 52.96
C GLU A 2 18.37 45.84 51.68
N GLU A 3 19.36 45.64 50.81
CA GLU A 3 19.15 45.79 49.37
C GLU A 3 19.63 44.52 48.68
N THR A 4 18.66 43.88 48.04
CA THR A 4 18.71 42.66 47.26
C THR A 4 19.28 42.93 45.86
N PRO A 5 19.95 41.95 45.22
CA PRO A 5 20.45 42.10 43.86
C PRO A 5 19.30 41.90 42.85
N ALA A 6 19.31 42.74 41.81
CA ALA A 6 18.35 42.70 40.72
C ALA A 6 18.44 41.38 39.91
N SER A 7 17.39 40.59 40.06
CA SER A 7 16.69 39.75 39.07
C SER A 7 17.51 39.15 37.90
N SER A 8 17.82 37.86 38.04
CA SER A 8 18.34 36.93 37.01
C SER A 8 17.33 36.57 35.90
N SER A 9 16.40 37.47 35.54
CA SER A 9 15.28 37.16 34.64
C SER A 9 15.43 37.68 33.20
N GLN A 10 16.64 38.11 32.80
CA GLN A 10 16.89 38.62 31.43
C GLN A 10 17.94 37.86 30.63
N ILE A 11 18.37 36.66 31.06
CA ILE A 11 19.31 35.82 30.28
C ILE A 11 18.64 34.54 29.74
N LEU A 12 17.37 34.27 30.09
CA LEU A 12 16.66 33.07 29.67
C LEU A 12 15.57 33.37 28.64
N SER A 13 15.93 33.92 27.48
CA SER A 13 14.95 34.14 26.40
C SER A 13 15.54 34.09 24.99
N GLN A 14 16.62 33.33 24.74
CA GLN A 14 17.22 33.29 23.40
C GLN A 14 17.91 31.97 23.02
N PHE A 15 17.40 30.84 23.50
CA PHE A 15 17.77 29.51 23.00
C PHE A 15 16.57 28.55 22.98
N ASP A 16 15.44 29.01 22.43
CA ASP A 16 14.32 28.13 22.04
C ASP A 16 14.07 28.31 20.54
N ASN A 17 14.96 27.74 19.72
CA ASN A 17 14.76 27.54 18.29
C ASN A 17 15.55 26.29 17.86
N GLU A 18 15.26 25.18 18.54
CA GLU A 18 15.53 23.81 18.08
C GLU A 18 14.22 23.02 18.21
N GLU A 19 13.13 23.53 17.63
CA GLU A 19 11.93 22.76 17.32
C GLU A 19 11.84 22.66 15.79
N ASP A 20 12.62 21.75 15.20
CA ASP A 20 12.45 21.33 13.80
C ASP A 20 13.14 19.97 13.54
N ASP A 21 13.08 19.03 14.51
CA ASP A 21 13.53 17.65 14.30
C ASP A 21 12.82 16.60 15.19
N GLU A 22 11.53 16.81 15.48
CA GLU A 22 10.71 15.86 16.26
C GLU A 22 9.64 15.16 15.40
N ASN A 23 10.01 14.48 14.30
CA ASN A 23 9.13 13.48 13.66
C ASN A 23 9.85 12.47 12.76
N GLU A 24 11.11 12.11 13.02
CA GLU A 24 11.56 10.77 12.67
C GLU A 24 10.94 9.80 13.68
N GLU A 25 9.68 9.43 13.46
CA GLU A 25 9.02 8.36 14.19
C GLU A 25 9.89 7.10 14.02
N TYR A 26 10.61 6.71 15.08
CA TYR A 26 11.39 5.48 15.08
C TYR A 26 10.45 4.31 14.80
N VAL A 27 10.42 3.86 13.54
CA VAL A 27 9.54 2.79 13.11
C VAL A 27 9.99 1.50 13.78
N THR A 28 9.32 1.13 14.86
CA THR A 28 9.61 -0.11 15.58
C THR A 28 9.29 -1.32 14.70
N PRO A 29 10.01 -2.46 14.82
CA PRO A 29 9.70 -3.66 14.04
C PRO A 29 8.26 -4.14 14.19
N ASP A 30 7.65 -3.95 15.36
CA ASP A 30 6.24 -4.26 15.61
C ASP A 30 5.30 -3.35 14.81
N ALA A 31 5.61 -2.06 14.69
CA ALA A 31 4.86 -1.14 13.84
C ALA A 31 4.97 -1.50 12.36
N VAL A 32 6.16 -1.91 11.88
CA VAL A 32 6.35 -2.39 10.49
C VAL A 32 5.46 -3.59 10.21
N ILE A 33 5.46 -4.59 11.09
CA ILE A 33 4.66 -5.82 10.90
C ILE A 33 3.16 -5.50 10.89
N LYS A 34 2.68 -4.64 11.79
CA LYS A 34 1.27 -4.23 11.84
C LYS A 34 0.86 -3.52 10.55
N ARG A 35 1.65 -2.55 10.11
CA ARG A 35 1.42 -1.80 8.87
C ARG A 35 1.43 -2.74 7.67
N MET A 36 2.42 -3.63 7.58
CA MET A 36 2.50 -4.62 6.50
C MET A 36 1.30 -5.57 6.51
N THR A 37 0.84 -6.02 7.69
CA THR A 37 -0.31 -6.90 7.79
C THR A 37 -1.57 -6.23 7.22
N GLN A 38 -1.79 -4.95 7.55
CA GLN A 38 -2.90 -4.17 7.01
C GLN A 38 -2.81 -4.02 5.50
N TRP A 39 -1.65 -3.63 4.96
CA TRP A 39 -1.46 -3.49 3.52
C TRP A 39 -1.59 -4.81 2.77
N TRP A 40 -1.09 -5.92 3.35
CA TRP A 40 -1.25 -7.25 2.79
C TRP A 40 -2.72 -7.66 2.73
N GLN A 41 -3.48 -7.47 3.80
CA GLN A 41 -4.90 -7.76 3.83
C GLN A 41 -5.69 -6.91 2.82
N ASN A 42 -5.41 -5.60 2.78
CA ASN A 42 -6.02 -4.69 1.82
C ASN A 42 -5.69 -5.09 0.37
N GLU A 43 -4.44 -5.45 0.08
CA GLU A 43 -4.06 -5.89 -1.25
C GLU A 43 -4.77 -7.20 -1.63
N MET A 44 -4.93 -8.15 -0.70
CA MET A 44 -5.66 -9.39 -0.99
C MET A 44 -7.15 -9.18 -1.25
N ALA A 45 -7.79 -8.27 -0.51
CA ALA A 45 -9.23 -8.03 -0.57
C ALA A 45 -9.63 -6.96 -1.59
N SER A 46 -8.67 -6.14 -2.06
CA SER A 46 -8.93 -5.13 -3.08
C SER A 46 -9.01 -5.77 -4.48
N PRO A 47 -9.99 -5.38 -5.30
CA PRO A 47 -10.10 -5.91 -6.65
C PRO A 47 -9.10 -5.29 -7.64
N CYS A 48 -8.60 -4.08 -7.35
CA CYS A 48 -7.59 -3.41 -8.17
C CYS A 48 -6.24 -3.37 -7.45
N LEU A 49 -5.19 -2.98 -8.17
CA LEU A 49 -3.86 -2.79 -7.59
C LEU A 49 -3.86 -1.56 -6.67
N LEU A 50 -3.32 -1.72 -5.45
CA LEU A 50 -3.13 -0.62 -4.50
C LEU A 50 -1.75 0.03 -4.66
N PRO A 51 -1.51 1.21 -4.06
CA PRO A 51 -0.18 1.83 -4.05
C PRO A 51 0.90 0.91 -3.50
N THR A 52 2.11 1.05 -4.05
CA THR A 52 3.23 0.18 -3.69
C THR A 52 3.70 0.46 -2.27
N GLN A 53 4.02 -0.59 -1.53
CA GLN A 53 4.62 -0.51 -0.19
C GLN A 53 5.94 -1.30 -0.15
N MET A 54 6.70 -1.25 -1.25
CA MET A 54 7.96 -1.99 -1.36
C MET A 54 9.01 -1.55 -0.34
N GLU A 55 8.95 -0.31 0.17
CA GLU A 55 9.80 0.12 1.29
C GLU A 55 9.60 -0.76 2.54
N LEU A 56 8.35 -1.10 2.88
CA LEU A 56 8.06 -2.00 4.01
C LEU A 56 8.55 -3.42 3.72
N VAL A 57 8.44 -3.86 2.46
CA VAL A 57 8.95 -5.16 2.02
C VAL A 57 10.46 -5.24 2.19
N ASP A 58 11.20 -4.21 1.77
CA ASP A 58 12.66 -4.15 1.87
C ASP A 58 13.11 -4.17 3.34
N ILE A 59 12.46 -3.38 4.20
CA ILE A 59 12.72 -3.40 5.65
C ILE A 59 12.51 -4.82 6.20
N LEU A 60 11.41 -5.49 5.84
CA LEU A 60 11.13 -6.84 6.33
C LEU A 60 12.11 -7.88 5.81
N LEU A 61 12.57 -7.77 4.55
CA LEU A 61 13.58 -8.65 3.99
C LEU A 61 14.92 -8.51 4.72
N ASP A 62 15.34 -7.27 5.03
CA ASP A 62 16.54 -7.01 5.82
C ASP A 62 16.43 -7.60 7.23
N GLN A 63 15.26 -7.44 7.88
CA GLN A 63 15.02 -8.03 9.20
C GLN A 63 15.00 -9.57 9.17
N ILE A 64 14.41 -10.17 8.13
CA ILE A 64 14.44 -11.62 7.93
C ILE A 64 15.89 -12.09 7.80
N GLN A 65 16.68 -11.48 6.91
CA GLN A 65 18.07 -11.87 6.69
C GLN A 65 18.91 -11.75 7.96
N GLY A 66 18.78 -10.63 8.69
CA GLY A 66 19.49 -10.42 9.95
C GLY A 66 19.14 -11.47 11.01
N MET A 67 17.86 -11.86 11.11
CA MET A 67 17.43 -12.93 12.03
C MET A 67 17.92 -14.31 11.58
N GLU A 68 17.93 -14.62 10.28
CA GLU A 68 18.45 -15.89 9.75
C GLU A 68 19.93 -16.06 10.09
N GLU A 69 20.74 -15.01 9.89
CA GLU A 69 22.16 -15.03 10.25
C GLU A 69 22.36 -15.23 11.76
N ASN A 70 21.57 -14.52 12.58
CA ASN A 70 21.64 -14.64 14.03
C ASN A 70 21.30 -16.05 14.51
N ILE A 71 20.27 -16.68 13.93
CA ILE A 71 19.91 -18.09 14.19
C ILE A 71 21.03 -19.03 13.71
N GLY A 72 21.61 -18.75 12.54
CA GLY A 72 22.70 -19.54 11.95
C GLY A 72 23.96 -19.58 12.83
N ARG A 73 24.27 -18.47 13.52
CA ARG A 73 25.42 -18.34 14.44
C ARG A 73 25.22 -19.03 15.79
N GLN A 74 23.99 -19.41 16.16
CA GLN A 74 23.72 -20.09 17.44
C GLN A 74 24.23 -21.55 17.41
N LYS A 75 24.97 -21.94 18.47
CA LYS A 75 25.49 -23.31 18.62
C LYS A 75 24.40 -24.33 18.93
N ASP A 76 23.44 -23.96 19.79
CA ASP A 76 22.41 -24.87 20.29
C ASP A 76 21.08 -24.72 19.55
N LYS A 77 20.99 -25.34 18.37
CA LYS A 77 19.82 -25.22 17.47
C LYS A 77 18.49 -25.81 18.01
N VAL A 78 18.52 -26.50 19.16
CA VAL A 78 17.38 -27.21 19.75
C VAL A 78 16.68 -26.39 20.85
N GLN A 79 17.22 -25.21 21.21
CA GLN A 79 16.59 -24.35 22.21
C GLN A 79 15.22 -23.85 21.73
N LEU A 80 14.22 -23.90 22.60
CA LEU A 80 12.85 -23.44 22.33
C LEU A 80 12.81 -22.03 21.73
N ARG A 81 13.69 -21.13 22.22
CA ARG A 81 13.84 -19.76 21.71
C ARG A 81 14.11 -19.73 20.20
N ILE A 82 15.01 -20.59 19.71
CA ILE A 82 15.37 -20.66 18.29
C ILE A 82 14.19 -21.21 17.48
N SER A 83 13.49 -22.21 18.00
CA SER A 83 12.28 -22.74 17.35
C SER A 83 11.20 -21.67 17.20
N ILE A 84 11.01 -20.82 18.22
CA ILE A 84 10.06 -19.70 18.17
C ILE A 84 10.49 -18.67 17.11
N HIS A 85 11.77 -18.27 17.09
CA HIS A 85 12.25 -17.32 16.07
C HIS A 85 12.11 -17.88 14.64
N LYS A 86 12.39 -19.17 14.42
CA LYS A 86 12.19 -19.81 13.11
C LYS A 86 10.73 -19.80 12.68
N MET A 87 9.81 -20.10 13.58
CA MET A 87 8.37 -20.08 13.30
C MET A 87 7.91 -18.66 12.93
N GLU A 88 8.39 -17.65 13.64
CA GLU A 88 8.04 -16.25 13.32
C GLU A 88 8.62 -15.82 11.97
N LEU A 89 9.86 -16.20 11.69
CA LEU A 89 10.50 -15.94 10.40
C LEU A 89 9.72 -16.54 9.24
N GLN A 90 9.20 -17.75 9.40
CA GLN A 90 8.32 -18.38 8.40
C GLN A 90 7.02 -17.62 8.21
N ARG A 91 6.40 -17.09 9.28
CA ARG A 91 5.16 -16.29 9.20
C ARG A 91 5.39 -14.99 8.42
N ILE A 92 6.44 -14.25 8.77
CA ILE A 92 6.78 -12.99 8.10
C ILE A 92 7.16 -13.26 6.63
N SER A 93 7.99 -14.28 6.37
CA SER A 93 8.39 -14.65 5.00
C SER A 93 7.20 -15.04 4.14
N PHE A 94 6.22 -15.77 4.70
CA PHE A 94 4.99 -16.12 4.00
C PHE A 94 4.20 -14.86 3.65
N MET A 95 3.95 -13.99 4.63
CA MET A 95 3.21 -12.73 4.42
C MET A 95 3.85 -11.85 3.35
N THR A 96 5.16 -11.59 3.44
CA THR A 96 5.89 -10.78 2.46
C THR A 96 5.84 -11.40 1.06
N SER A 97 6.04 -12.72 0.96
CA SER A 97 5.97 -13.42 -0.32
C SER A 97 4.57 -13.40 -0.92
N ASP A 98 3.54 -13.57 -0.11
CA ASP A 98 2.15 -13.63 -0.57
C ASP A 98 1.65 -12.24 -1.01
N TYR A 99 2.05 -11.18 -0.32
CA TYR A 99 1.82 -9.79 -0.75
C TYR A 99 2.37 -9.56 -2.16
N ILE A 100 3.65 -9.86 -2.40
CA ILE A 100 4.28 -9.69 -3.72
C ILE A 100 3.56 -10.54 -4.77
N ARG A 101 3.23 -11.80 -4.46
CA ARG A 101 2.48 -12.68 -5.39
C ARG A 101 1.09 -12.13 -5.72
N CYS A 102 0.39 -11.51 -4.76
CA CYS A 102 -0.90 -10.91 -4.99
C CYS A 102 -0.79 -9.73 -5.96
N ARG A 103 0.19 -8.85 -5.73
CA ARG A 103 0.46 -7.71 -6.61
C ARG A 103 0.83 -8.13 -8.02
N LEU A 104 1.75 -9.09 -8.16
CA LEU A 104 2.15 -9.61 -9.48
C LEU A 104 0.95 -10.21 -10.24
N ARG A 105 0.07 -10.96 -9.57
CA ARG A 105 -1.16 -11.48 -10.20
C ARG A 105 -2.07 -10.38 -10.74
N LYS A 106 -2.21 -9.26 -10.02
CA LYS A 106 -3.00 -8.11 -10.47
C LYS A 106 -2.33 -7.38 -11.63
N ILE A 107 -1.00 -7.24 -11.60
CA ILE A 107 -0.22 -6.66 -12.70
C ILE A 107 -0.35 -7.53 -13.95
N GLU A 108 -0.26 -8.86 -13.82
CA GLU A 108 -0.39 -9.81 -14.93
C GLU A 108 -1.80 -9.83 -15.54
N ALA A 109 -2.83 -9.53 -14.75
CA ALA A 109 -4.21 -9.51 -15.23
C ALA A 109 -4.46 -8.41 -16.26
N ASN A 110 -3.90 -7.21 -16.06
CA ASN A 110 -4.03 -6.09 -16.99
C ASN A 110 -2.79 -5.18 -16.98
N PRO A 111 -1.65 -5.64 -17.54
CA PRO A 111 -0.38 -4.93 -17.44
C PRO A 111 -0.40 -3.56 -18.12
N ARG A 112 -1.15 -3.42 -19.24
CA ARG A 112 -1.21 -2.16 -20.00
C ARG A 112 -2.00 -1.08 -19.26
N SER A 113 -3.14 -1.44 -18.67
CA SER A 113 -3.95 -0.53 -17.84
C SER A 113 -3.15 -0.04 -16.64
N VAL A 114 -2.46 -0.96 -15.95
CA VAL A 114 -1.62 -0.64 -14.79
C VAL A 114 -0.46 0.30 -15.13
N ILE A 115 0.20 0.12 -16.28
CA ILE A 115 1.27 1.02 -16.77
C ILE A 115 0.70 2.42 -17.08
N GLU A 116 -0.45 2.49 -17.77
CA GLU A 116 -1.10 3.75 -18.11
C GLU A 116 -1.57 4.50 -16.86
N GLU A 117 -2.17 3.79 -15.89
CA GLU A 117 -2.56 4.37 -14.61
C GLU A 117 -1.35 4.90 -13.84
N HIS A 118 -0.26 4.14 -13.78
CA HIS A 118 0.97 4.59 -13.12
C HIS A 118 1.54 5.86 -13.77
N GLN A 119 1.56 5.94 -15.10
CA GLN A 119 2.02 7.15 -15.81
C GLN A 119 1.13 8.35 -15.50
N LYS A 120 -0.20 8.16 -15.54
CA LYS A 120 -1.15 9.21 -15.20
C LYS A 120 -0.98 9.71 -13.76
N ARG A 121 -0.78 8.80 -12.80
CA ARG A 121 -0.48 9.17 -11.41
C ARG A 121 0.84 9.90 -11.27
N LEU A 122 1.87 9.56 -12.06
CA LEU A 122 3.15 10.27 -12.04
C LEU A 122 3.01 11.70 -12.58
N GLU A 123 2.25 11.88 -13.66
CA GLU A 123 1.94 13.19 -14.25
C GLU A 123 1.13 14.07 -13.29
N GLU A 124 0.13 13.50 -12.61
CA GLU A 124 -0.69 14.20 -11.61
C GLU A 124 0.00 14.34 -10.24
N GLY A 125 0.95 13.47 -9.93
CA GLY A 125 1.59 13.29 -8.63
C GLY A 125 2.41 14.50 -8.19
N PHE A 126 2.95 15.26 -9.14
CA PHE A 126 3.65 16.51 -8.85
C PHE A 126 2.72 17.57 -8.20
N LEU A 127 1.41 17.45 -8.40
CA LEU A 127 0.42 18.40 -7.86
C LEU A 127 -0.31 17.88 -6.61
N LYS A 128 -0.47 16.56 -6.46
CA LYS A 128 -1.37 15.94 -5.46
C LYS A 128 -0.69 15.08 -4.39
N ARG A 129 0.64 14.90 -4.43
CA ARG A 129 1.39 14.01 -3.49
C ARG A 129 0.75 12.62 -3.38
N GLN A 130 0.34 12.05 -4.53
CA GLN A 130 -0.20 10.69 -4.55
C GLN A 130 0.93 9.66 -4.42
N PRO A 131 0.73 8.57 -3.66
CA PRO A 131 1.72 7.50 -3.55
C PRO A 131 1.89 6.78 -4.89
N GLU A 132 3.10 6.30 -5.14
CA GLU A 132 3.43 5.57 -6.36
C GLU A 132 2.64 4.25 -6.44
N LEU A 133 2.10 3.93 -7.61
CA LEU A 133 1.33 2.70 -7.81
C LEU A 133 2.23 1.45 -7.92
N LEU A 134 3.35 1.60 -8.60
CA LEU A 134 4.29 0.54 -8.94
C LEU A 134 5.68 0.97 -8.48
N SER A 135 6.44 0.03 -7.94
CA SER A 135 7.89 0.22 -7.78
C SER A 135 8.60 0.13 -9.13
N GLU A 136 9.86 0.58 -9.20
CA GLU A 136 10.67 0.48 -10.41
C GLU A 136 10.81 -0.96 -10.94
N SER A 137 10.94 -1.93 -10.03
CA SER A 137 11.06 -3.35 -10.36
C SER A 137 9.76 -3.91 -10.94
N GLU A 138 8.62 -3.55 -10.34
CA GLU A 138 7.29 -3.92 -10.83
C GLU A 138 6.99 -3.27 -12.19
N LEU A 139 7.38 -2.01 -12.38
CA LEU A 139 7.20 -1.31 -13.65
C LEU A 139 8.02 -1.97 -14.77
N LYS A 140 9.25 -2.37 -14.47
CA LYS A 140 10.08 -3.12 -15.42
C LYS A 140 9.44 -4.46 -15.77
N PHE A 141 8.98 -5.21 -14.77
CA PHE A 141 8.27 -6.47 -14.97
C PHE A 141 7.02 -6.30 -15.84
N ALA A 142 6.17 -5.31 -15.54
CA ALA A 142 4.94 -5.04 -16.28
C ALA A 142 5.22 -4.74 -17.76
N LYS A 143 6.26 -3.95 -18.06
CA LYS A 143 6.68 -3.63 -19.43
C LYS A 143 7.17 -4.87 -20.17
N GLU A 144 8.08 -5.62 -19.57
CA GLU A 144 8.61 -6.86 -20.16
C GLU A 144 7.49 -7.89 -20.42
N TYR A 145 6.55 -8.01 -19.49
CA TYR A 145 5.39 -8.89 -19.63
C TYR A 145 4.45 -8.43 -20.75
N ALA A 146 4.10 -7.14 -20.81
CA ALA A 146 3.26 -6.59 -21.87
C ALA A 146 3.90 -6.73 -23.27
N ASP A 147 5.21 -6.58 -23.37
CA ASP A 147 5.96 -6.77 -24.62
C ASP A 147 6.00 -8.24 -25.04
N ALA A 148 6.24 -9.16 -24.09
CA ALA A 148 6.23 -10.60 -24.35
C ALA A 148 4.84 -11.07 -24.84
N GLU A 149 3.79 -10.61 -24.18
CA GLU A 149 2.41 -10.90 -24.56
C GLU A 149 2.07 -10.32 -25.95
N ALA A 150 2.48 -9.08 -26.24
CA ALA A 150 2.26 -8.46 -27.55
C ALA A 150 2.98 -9.22 -28.67
N GLN A 151 4.20 -9.69 -28.43
CA GLN A 151 4.94 -10.53 -29.39
C GLN A 151 4.25 -11.87 -29.62
N LEU A 152 3.72 -12.50 -28.56
CA LEU A 152 2.98 -13.75 -28.67
C LEU A 152 1.70 -13.57 -29.50
N PHE A 153 0.88 -12.56 -29.19
CA PHE A 153 -0.34 -12.26 -29.94
C PHE A 153 -0.03 -11.84 -31.39
N GLY A 154 1.04 -11.07 -31.60
CA GLY A 154 1.54 -10.71 -32.93
C GLY A 154 1.80 -11.94 -33.81
N LYS A 155 2.49 -12.95 -33.27
CA LYS A 155 2.85 -14.18 -34.01
C LYS A 155 1.69 -15.15 -34.18
N THR A 156 0.75 -15.19 -33.23
CA THR A 156 -0.29 -16.23 -33.19
C THR A 156 -1.59 -15.82 -33.85
N VAL A 157 -2.05 -14.59 -33.64
CA VAL A 157 -3.40 -14.15 -34.05
C VAL A 157 -3.35 -12.83 -34.81
N LEU A 158 -2.74 -11.79 -34.23
CA LEU A 158 -2.84 -10.42 -34.76
C LEU A 158 -2.16 -10.28 -36.13
N GLY A 159 -1.08 -11.02 -36.41
CA GLY A 159 -0.44 -11.03 -37.72
C GLY A 159 -1.34 -11.50 -38.87
N PHE A 160 -2.40 -12.27 -38.56
CA PHE A 160 -3.39 -12.74 -39.52
C PHE A 160 -4.61 -11.83 -39.63
N MET A 161 -4.77 -10.89 -38.70
CA MET A 161 -5.89 -9.96 -38.69
C MET A 161 -5.66 -8.79 -39.65
N PRO A 162 -6.73 -8.19 -40.22
CA PRO A 162 -6.63 -6.94 -40.97
C PRO A 162 -5.99 -5.82 -40.13
N ALA A 163 -5.23 -4.92 -40.76
CA ALA A 163 -4.44 -3.87 -40.09
C ALA A 163 -5.22 -3.06 -39.03
N ALA A 164 -6.52 -2.84 -39.23
CA ALA A 164 -7.39 -2.12 -38.28
C ALA A 164 -7.55 -2.83 -36.92
N LEU A 165 -7.41 -4.16 -36.88
CA LEU A 165 -7.62 -5.01 -35.70
C LEU A 165 -6.30 -5.55 -35.10
N GLN A 166 -5.15 -5.10 -35.60
CA GLN A 166 -3.84 -5.56 -35.11
C GLN A 166 -3.42 -4.85 -33.82
N LYS A 167 -4.17 -3.82 -33.38
CA LYS A 167 -3.91 -3.11 -32.13
C LYS A 167 -4.52 -3.87 -30.95
N ILE A 168 -3.73 -4.04 -29.91
CA ILE A 168 -4.19 -4.62 -28.64
C ILE A 168 -4.91 -3.49 -27.88
N PRO A 169 -6.22 -3.63 -27.58
CA PRO A 169 -6.92 -2.66 -26.76
C PRO A 169 -6.37 -2.68 -25.34
N VAL A 170 -6.41 -1.53 -24.67
CA VAL A 170 -6.19 -1.43 -23.22
C VAL A 170 -7.58 -1.40 -22.58
N PRO A 171 -8.09 -2.53 -22.07
CA PRO A 171 -9.37 -2.53 -21.40
C PRO A 171 -9.25 -1.69 -20.12
N MET A 172 -10.17 -0.75 -19.92
CA MET A 172 -10.35 -0.11 -18.63
C MET A 172 -11.15 -1.06 -17.74
N ASP A 173 -10.65 -1.26 -16.52
CA ASP A 173 -11.33 -2.10 -15.53
C ASP A 173 -12.53 -1.31 -14.96
N ASP A 174 -13.74 -1.83 -15.18
CA ASP A 174 -14.96 -1.25 -14.61
C ASP A 174 -15.18 -1.80 -13.20
N LEU A 175 -14.73 -1.03 -12.20
CA LEU A 175 -14.85 -1.36 -10.77
C LEU A 175 -16.24 -1.01 -10.19
N SER A 176 -17.21 -0.59 -11.01
CA SER A 176 -18.51 -0.12 -10.53
C SER A 176 -19.34 -1.19 -9.83
N THR A 177 -19.16 -2.46 -10.20
CA THR A 177 -19.94 -3.59 -9.68
C THR A 177 -19.28 -4.31 -8.51
N GLU A 178 -18.07 -3.92 -8.13
CA GLU A 178 -17.30 -4.65 -7.12
C GLU A 178 -17.54 -4.06 -5.74
N PHE A 179 -18.00 -4.91 -4.83
CA PHE A 179 -18.25 -4.56 -3.44
C PHE A 179 -17.19 -5.20 -2.55
N SER A 180 -16.71 -4.43 -1.58
CA SER A 180 -15.76 -4.90 -0.59
C SER A 180 -16.35 -4.74 0.81
N PHE A 181 -16.08 -5.71 1.68
CA PHE A 181 -16.32 -5.55 3.11
C PHE A 181 -15.24 -4.66 3.68
N ILE A 182 -15.65 -3.67 4.47
CA ILE A 182 -14.74 -2.72 5.08
C ILE A 182 -14.97 -2.59 6.56
N ARG A 183 -13.89 -2.34 7.28
CA ARG A 183 -13.85 -2.01 8.69
C ARG A 183 -13.25 -0.64 8.88
N VAL A 184 -13.97 0.24 9.54
CA VAL A 184 -13.52 1.61 9.81
C VAL A 184 -12.58 1.63 11.00
N LEU A 185 -11.35 2.17 10.84
CA LEU A 185 -10.36 2.20 11.92
C LEU A 185 -10.38 3.52 12.71
N GLU A 186 -10.67 4.64 12.03
CA GLU A 186 -10.63 5.98 12.61
C GLU A 186 -12.02 6.56 12.90
N ASP A 187 -12.11 7.46 13.88
CA ASP A 187 -13.36 8.14 14.27
C ASP A 187 -13.73 9.32 13.34
N ASN A 188 -12.78 9.84 12.57
CA ASN A 188 -12.93 11.05 11.73
C ASN A 188 -12.95 10.74 10.22
N VAL A 189 -13.59 9.64 9.83
CA VAL A 189 -13.75 9.33 8.40
C VAL A 189 -14.87 10.19 7.83
N GLU A 190 -14.56 10.94 6.76
CA GLU A 190 -15.55 11.75 6.05
C GLU A 190 -16.71 10.88 5.53
N ASN A 191 -17.89 11.49 5.40
CA ASN A 191 -19.05 10.78 4.90
C ASN A 191 -18.80 10.30 3.47
N VAL A 192 -19.07 9.01 3.21
CA VAL A 192 -18.84 8.42 1.89
C VAL A 192 -20.11 8.54 1.05
N SER A 193 -20.00 9.21 -0.10
CA SER A 193 -21.04 9.16 -1.14
C SER A 193 -21.00 7.81 -1.86
N VAL A 194 -22.10 7.08 -1.76
CA VAL A 194 -22.30 5.79 -2.44
C VAL A 194 -23.40 5.96 -3.49
N PRO A 195 -23.18 5.55 -4.75
CA PRO A 195 -24.23 5.61 -5.76
C PRO A 195 -25.42 4.70 -5.38
N ASP A 196 -26.65 5.22 -5.48
CA ASP A 196 -27.86 4.42 -5.31
C ASP A 196 -28.15 3.63 -6.60
N TRP A 197 -28.35 2.32 -6.47
CA TRP A 197 -28.69 1.46 -7.59
C TRP A 197 -30.17 1.56 -7.99
N SER A 198 -31.00 2.19 -7.16
CA SER A 198 -32.41 2.47 -7.45
C SER A 198 -32.58 3.69 -8.37
N ASP A 199 -31.68 4.67 -8.25
CA ASP A 199 -31.62 5.86 -9.09
C ASP A 199 -30.14 6.20 -9.38
N PRO A 200 -29.64 5.93 -10.61
CA PRO A 200 -28.25 6.13 -11.00
C PRO A 200 -27.72 7.57 -10.82
N ASN A 201 -28.63 8.55 -10.67
CA ASN A 201 -28.28 9.95 -10.46
C ASN A 201 -28.30 10.38 -8.99
N SER A 202 -28.65 9.48 -8.08
CA SER A 202 -28.75 9.78 -6.65
C SER A 202 -27.61 9.12 -5.88
N GLU A 203 -27.07 9.85 -4.90
CA GLU A 203 -26.00 9.38 -4.02
C GLU A 203 -26.54 9.30 -2.58
N VAL A 204 -26.26 8.18 -1.92
CA VAL A 204 -26.53 7.99 -0.49
C VAL A 204 -25.26 8.33 0.27
N ILE A 205 -25.36 9.30 1.16
CA ILE A 205 -24.28 9.67 2.06
C ILE A 205 -24.33 8.72 3.27
N LEU A 206 -23.27 7.95 3.46
CA LEU A 206 -23.13 7.04 4.59
C LEU A 206 -22.20 7.63 5.65
N GLU A 207 -22.70 7.73 6.88
CA GLU A 207 -21.89 8.07 8.05
C GLU A 207 -21.10 6.86 8.52
N MET A 208 -19.78 7.02 8.58
CA MET A 208 -18.85 5.97 8.98
C MET A 208 -18.55 6.09 10.48
N THR A 209 -18.85 5.03 11.24
CA THR A 209 -18.55 4.99 12.68
C THR A 209 -17.35 4.09 12.92
N LYS A 210 -16.52 4.38 13.92
CA LYS A 210 -15.36 3.54 14.20
C LYS A 210 -15.76 2.11 14.56
N ASN A 211 -15.00 1.16 14.03
CA ASN A 211 -15.20 -0.29 14.15
C ASN A 211 -16.52 -0.81 13.58
N SER A 212 -17.30 0.00 12.84
CA SER A 212 -18.42 -0.54 12.07
C SER A 212 -17.91 -1.27 10.82
N ILE A 213 -18.71 -2.25 10.39
CA ILE A 213 -18.46 -3.02 9.18
C ILE A 213 -19.53 -2.67 8.16
N HIS A 214 -19.10 -2.30 6.96
CA HIS A 214 -19.99 -1.94 5.86
C HIS A 214 -19.66 -2.73 4.60
N LEU A 215 -20.64 -2.88 3.72
CA LEU A 215 -20.48 -3.43 2.38
C LEU A 215 -20.76 -2.30 1.38
N ILE A 216 -19.72 -1.83 0.70
CA ILE A 216 -19.77 -0.62 -0.15
C ILE A 216 -19.04 -0.90 -1.47
N PRO A 217 -19.45 -0.28 -2.60
CA PRO A 217 -18.68 -0.31 -3.84
C PRO A 217 -17.26 0.19 -3.62
N PHE A 218 -16.29 -0.54 -4.17
CA PHE A 218 -14.86 -0.24 -3.98
C PHE A 218 -14.47 1.13 -4.55
N SER A 219 -15.11 1.56 -5.64
CA SER A 219 -14.86 2.85 -6.29
C SER A 219 -15.00 4.05 -5.35
N SER A 220 -16.01 4.06 -4.47
CA SER A 220 -16.26 5.15 -3.52
C SER A 220 -15.22 5.19 -2.38
N ILE A 221 -14.67 4.05 -2.01
CA ILE A 221 -13.82 3.90 -0.82
C ILE A 221 -12.32 3.85 -1.15
N ARG A 222 -11.95 3.77 -2.43
CA ARG A 222 -10.56 3.63 -2.89
C ARG A 222 -9.60 4.61 -2.22
N HIS A 223 -9.95 5.89 -2.17
CA HIS A 223 -9.12 6.93 -1.56
C HIS A 223 -8.92 6.72 -0.06
N LEU A 224 -9.94 6.26 0.66
CA LEU A 224 -9.86 5.97 2.10
C LEU A 224 -8.97 4.76 2.40
N VAL A 225 -8.95 3.77 1.50
CA VAL A 225 -8.03 2.61 1.60
C VAL A 225 -6.59 3.08 1.40
N GLU A 226 -6.34 3.94 0.40
CA GLU A 226 -5.00 4.46 0.12
C GLU A 226 -4.47 5.35 1.26
N GLU A 227 -5.35 6.07 1.96
CA GLU A 227 -5.02 6.85 3.17
C GLU A 227 -4.83 5.99 4.44
N GLY A 228 -5.25 4.71 4.42
CA GLY A 228 -5.14 3.81 5.57
C GLY A 228 -6.20 4.02 6.66
N LYS A 229 -7.26 4.79 6.39
CA LYS A 229 -8.36 5.07 7.35
C LYS A 229 -9.31 3.88 7.53
N ILE A 230 -9.35 3.00 6.53
CA ILE A 230 -10.20 1.81 6.51
C ILE A 230 -9.37 0.57 6.17
N GLU A 231 -9.83 -0.57 6.65
CA GLU A 231 -9.26 -1.89 6.35
C GLU A 231 -10.29 -2.72 5.60
N LEU A 232 -9.85 -3.41 4.55
CA LEU A 232 -10.68 -4.36 3.81
C LEU A 232 -10.70 -5.70 4.54
N LEU A 233 -11.85 -6.37 4.54
CA LEU A 233 -12.05 -7.67 5.18
C LEU A 233 -12.16 -8.82 4.17
#